data_AF-A0A128EYL1-F1
#
_entry.id   AF-A0A128EYL1-F1
#
_cell.length_a   1.000
_cell.length_b   1.000
_cell.length_c   1.000
_cell.angle_alpha   90.00
_cell.angle_beta   90.00
_cell.angle_gamma   90.00
#
_symmetry.space_group_name_H-M   'P 1'
#
loop_
_entity.id
_entity.type
_entity.pdbx_description
1 polymer ?
#
loop_
_entity_poly.entity_id
_entity_poly.type
_entity_poly.pdbx_seq_one_letter_code
_entity_poly.pdbx_strand_id
1 'polypeptide(L)'
;MKLGFDNHLDRCLNDDMRHLDEYDQHQAALNDYIDMGKQRLLANREFAGLTFSDFSQFVIEFEVHGQYPLDGLMKFVINHEPNAANTNAQLLTMHQAFLKTALDDFIESRMPDIKSAYEDLCKKAA
;
A
#
# COMPACT_ATOMS: atom_id res chain seq x y z
N MET A 1 -50.16 -28.17 2.35
CA MET A 1 -49.97 -26.97 3.18
C MET A 1 -48.47 -26.77 3.34
N LYS A 2 -47.83 -25.98 2.47
CA LYS A 2 -46.40 -25.63 2.50
C LYS A 2 -46.23 -24.29 1.81
N LEU A 3 -46.44 -23.18 2.53
CA LEU A 3 -46.21 -21.84 1.98
C LEU A 3 -45.93 -20.93 3.18
N GLY A 4 -44.68 -20.48 3.32
CA GLY A 4 -44.35 -19.43 4.29
C GLY A 4 -42.88 -19.32 4.70
N PHE A 5 -42.11 -20.41 4.68
CA PHE A 5 -40.71 -20.39 5.16
C PHE A 5 -39.68 -20.04 4.07
N ASP A 6 -39.93 -20.40 2.81
CA ASP A 6 -38.93 -20.25 1.73
C ASP A 6 -38.68 -18.77 1.36
N ASN A 7 -39.72 -17.94 1.28
CA ASN A 7 -39.58 -16.52 0.88
C ASN A 7 -38.82 -15.64 1.90
N HIS A 8 -38.83 -15.99 3.19
CA HIS A 8 -38.11 -15.22 4.21
C HIS A 8 -36.62 -15.57 4.19
N LEU A 9 -36.29 -16.85 4.02
CA LEU A 9 -34.92 -17.32 3.94
C LEU A 9 -34.25 -16.81 2.66
N ASP A 10 -34.94 -16.88 1.52
CA ASP A 10 -34.44 -16.36 0.24
C ASP A 10 -34.22 -14.84 0.27
N ARG A 11 -35.05 -14.09 1.01
CA ARG A 11 -34.87 -12.65 1.15
C ARG A 11 -33.67 -12.29 2.02
N CYS A 12 -33.50 -12.96 3.17
CA CYS A 12 -32.31 -12.78 4.00
C CYS A 12 -31.03 -13.15 3.25
N LEU A 13 -31.02 -14.26 2.52
CA LEU A 13 -29.86 -14.67 1.72
C LEU A 13 -29.53 -13.67 0.62
N ASN A 14 -30.53 -13.13 -0.08
CA ASN A 14 -30.30 -12.12 -1.12
C ASN A 14 -29.80 -10.78 -0.54
N ASP A 15 -30.30 -10.36 0.62
CA ASP A 15 -29.84 -9.15 1.30
C ASP A 15 -28.40 -9.36 1.81
N ASP A 16 -28.09 -10.52 2.39
CA ASP A 16 -26.73 -10.88 2.82
C ASP A 16 -25.74 -10.95 1.63
N MET A 17 -26.16 -11.54 0.49
CA MET A 17 -25.35 -11.58 -0.73
C MET A 17 -25.10 -10.20 -1.33
N ARG A 18 -26.11 -9.31 -1.31
CA ARG A 18 -25.94 -7.91 -1.75
C ARG A 18 -24.96 -7.15 -0.88
N HIS A 19 -25.01 -7.35 0.45
CA HIS A 19 -24.07 -6.73 1.37
C HIS A 19 -22.64 -7.25 1.17
N LEU A 20 -22.47 -8.52 0.83
CA LEU A 20 -21.18 -9.09 0.44
C LEU A 20 -20.66 -8.48 -0.87
N ASP A 21 -21.49 -8.36 -1.90
CA ASP A 21 -21.12 -7.76 -3.18
C ASP A 21 -20.71 -6.28 -3.01
N GLU A 22 -21.44 -5.51 -2.19
CA GLU A 22 -21.12 -4.12 -1.88
C GLU A 22 -19.81 -4.00 -1.10
N TYR A 23 -19.57 -4.90 -0.14
CA TYR A 23 -18.32 -4.95 0.62
C TYR A 23 -17.11 -5.26 -0.27
N ASP A 24 -17.25 -6.24 -1.16
CA ASP A 24 -16.18 -6.63 -2.09
C ASP A 24 -15.85 -5.51 -3.07
N GLN A 25 -16.86 -4.80 -3.58
CA GLN A 25 -16.68 -3.63 -4.44
C GLN A 25 -15.99 -2.48 -3.69
N HIS A 26 -16.39 -2.21 -2.45
CA HIS A 26 -15.77 -1.18 -1.64
C HIS A 26 -14.30 -1.51 -1.32
N GLN A 27 -14.00 -2.77 -1.01
CA GLN A 27 -12.64 -3.22 -0.73
C GLN A 27 -11.76 -3.15 -2.00
N ALA A 28 -12.31 -3.51 -3.17
CA ALA A 28 -11.61 -3.36 -4.44
C ALA A 28 -11.27 -1.89 -4.74
N ALA A 29 -12.23 -0.98 -4.56
CA ALA A 29 -12.02 0.44 -4.79
C ALA A 29 -10.99 1.06 -3.80
N LEU A 30 -10.97 0.61 -2.55
CA LEU A 30 -9.94 0.99 -1.58
C LEU A 30 -8.55 0.49 -1.99
N ASN A 31 -8.46 -0.76 -2.48
CA ASN A 31 -7.18 -1.30 -2.97
C ASN A 31 -6.66 -0.50 -4.17
N ASP A 32 -7.52 -0.16 -5.13
CA ASP A 32 -7.16 0.68 -6.27
C ASP A 32 -6.69 2.08 -5.83
N TYR A 33 -7.35 2.66 -4.83
CA TYR A 33 -6.96 3.93 -4.23
C TYR A 33 -5.55 3.86 -3.59
N ILE A 34 -5.25 2.77 -2.89
CA ILE A 34 -3.95 2.51 -2.29
C ILE A 34 -2.87 2.36 -3.38
N ASP A 35 -3.14 1.58 -4.44
CA ASP A 35 -2.17 1.36 -5.52
C ASP A 35 -1.86 2.65 -6.28
N MET A 36 -2.88 3.48 -6.55
CA MET A 36 -2.69 4.84 -7.06
C MET A 36 -1.83 5.67 -6.10
N GLY A 37 -2.08 5.58 -4.79
CA GLY A 37 -1.33 6.26 -3.76
C GLY A 37 0.15 5.93 -3.75
N LYS A 38 0.49 4.63 -3.81
CA LYS A 38 1.87 4.15 -3.94
C LYS A 38 2.57 4.76 -5.15
N GLN A 39 1.90 4.77 -6.32
CA GLN A 39 2.46 5.38 -7.53
C GLN A 39 2.69 6.89 -7.37
N ARG A 40 1.78 7.60 -6.69
CA ARG A 40 1.94 9.04 -6.40
C ARG A 40 3.15 9.30 -5.52
N LEU A 41 3.31 8.54 -4.43
CA LEU A 41 4.47 8.66 -3.54
C LEU A 41 5.78 8.42 -4.29
N LEU A 42 5.86 7.36 -5.10
CA LEU A 42 7.04 7.07 -5.93
C LEU A 42 7.34 8.17 -6.98
N ALA A 43 6.32 8.93 -7.40
CA ALA A 43 6.46 10.11 -8.25
C ALA A 43 6.69 11.41 -7.47
N ASN A 44 7.02 11.34 -6.18
CA ASN A 44 7.17 12.48 -5.25
C ASN A 44 5.93 13.37 -5.15
N ARG A 45 4.74 12.78 -5.20
CA ARG A 45 3.47 13.47 -5.00
C ARG A 45 2.83 13.01 -3.70
N GLU A 46 2.15 13.94 -3.05
CA GLU A 46 1.40 13.67 -1.82
C GLU A 46 0.24 12.70 -2.09
N PHE A 47 -0.02 11.86 -1.09
CA PHE A 47 -1.10 10.89 -1.02
C PHE A 47 -1.64 10.78 0.41
N ALA A 48 -2.92 11.09 0.62
CA ALA A 48 -3.59 11.00 1.93
C ALA A 48 -2.85 11.74 3.07
N GLY A 49 -2.23 12.89 2.75
CA GLY A 49 -1.39 13.66 3.66
C GLY A 49 0.03 13.13 3.85
N LEU A 50 0.36 12.00 3.23
CA LEU A 50 1.68 11.37 3.28
C LEU A 50 2.54 11.84 2.10
N THR A 51 3.83 11.98 2.35
CA THR A 51 4.85 12.36 1.36
C THR A 51 5.94 11.30 1.25
N PHE A 52 6.75 11.38 0.20
CA PHE A 52 7.93 10.51 0.07
C PHE A 52 8.95 10.75 1.19
N SER A 53 8.99 11.95 1.78
CA SER A 53 9.83 12.24 2.94
C SER A 53 9.40 11.47 4.18
N ASP A 54 8.09 11.33 4.42
CA ASP A 54 7.56 10.53 5.53
C ASP A 54 7.94 9.05 5.36
N PHE A 55 7.85 8.54 4.12
CA PHE A 55 8.31 7.20 3.79
C PHE A 55 9.83 7.04 4.01
N SER A 56 10.63 8.02 3.57
CA SER A 56 12.10 7.98 3.75
C SER A 56 12.47 7.98 5.23
N GLN A 57 11.77 8.76 6.05
CA GLN A 57 11.97 8.77 7.50
C GLN A 57 11.59 7.41 8.12
N PHE A 58 10.46 6.83 7.72
CA PHE A 58 10.06 5.49 8.16
C PHE A 58 11.15 4.44 7.88
N VAL A 59 11.72 4.45 6.66
CA VAL A 59 12.81 3.53 6.30
C VAL A 59 14.01 3.72 7.20
N ILE A 60 14.45 4.97 7.43
CA ILE A 60 15.58 5.28 8.30
C ILE A 60 15.35 4.80 9.74
N GLU A 61 14.14 5.01 10.29
CA GLU A 61 13.78 4.54 11.62
C GLU A 61 13.78 3.00 11.71
N PHE A 62 13.32 2.32 10.66
CA PHE A 62 13.34 0.85 10.56
C PHE A 62 14.78 0.28 10.63
N GLU A 63 15.77 1.01 10.14
CA GLU A 63 17.16 0.59 10.17
C GLU A 63 17.84 0.71 11.52
N VAL A 64 17.46 1.74 12.28
CA VAL A 64 17.96 1.93 13.66
C VAL A 64 17.63 0.70 14.53
N HIS A 65 16.65 -0.13 14.12
CA HIS A 65 16.25 -1.36 14.78
C HIS A 65 16.92 -2.65 14.24
N GLY A 66 17.96 -2.55 13.40
CA GLY A 66 18.91 -3.66 13.16
C GLY A 66 18.85 -4.34 11.80
N GLN A 67 18.17 -3.76 10.81
CA GLN A 67 18.35 -4.11 9.40
C GLN A 67 19.16 -2.99 8.73
N TYR A 68 20.29 -3.31 8.07
CA TYR A 68 21.23 -2.33 7.50
C TYR A 68 21.19 -2.20 5.95
N PRO A 69 20.04 -2.06 5.28
CA PRO A 69 19.99 -1.96 3.81
C PRO A 69 20.52 -0.62 3.25
N LEU A 70 20.45 0.51 3.94
CA LEU A 70 21.01 1.79 3.45
C LEU A 70 22.53 1.75 3.41
N ASP A 71 23.21 0.97 4.26
CA ASP A 71 24.66 0.80 4.19
C ASP A 71 25.10 0.29 2.82
N GLY A 72 24.37 -0.66 2.24
CA GLY A 72 24.65 -1.21 0.92
C GLY A 72 24.35 -0.20 -0.20
N LEU A 73 23.27 0.58 -0.07
CA LEU A 73 22.94 1.65 -0.99
C LEU A 73 23.98 2.78 -0.94
N MET A 74 24.39 3.19 0.25
CA MET A 74 25.42 4.21 0.47
C MET A 74 26.78 3.75 -0.05
N LYS A 75 27.16 2.49 0.21
CA LYS A 75 28.36 1.88 -0.40
C LYS A 75 28.28 1.86 -1.92
N PHE A 76 27.11 1.56 -2.49
CA PHE A 76 26.91 1.66 -3.93
C PHE A 76 27.11 3.09 -4.41
N VAL A 77 26.42 4.09 -3.85
CA VAL A 77 26.51 5.49 -4.30
C VAL A 77 27.96 6.02 -4.20
N ILE A 78 28.67 5.69 -3.12
CA ILE A 78 30.06 6.12 -2.91
C ILE A 78 31.03 5.42 -3.89
N ASN A 79 30.85 4.12 -4.14
CA ASN A 79 31.77 3.31 -4.95
C ASN A 79 31.28 3.10 -6.39
N HIS A 80 30.23 3.80 -6.82
CA HIS A 80 29.66 3.62 -8.15
C HIS A 80 30.61 4.16 -9.22
N GLU A 81 31.33 3.27 -9.88
CA GLU A 81 32.06 3.56 -11.11
C GLU A 81 31.15 3.28 -12.32
N PRO A 82 30.80 4.30 -13.14
CA PRO A 82 29.86 4.15 -14.26
C PRO A 82 30.30 3.12 -15.32
N ASN A 83 31.60 2.80 -15.36
CA ASN A 83 32.22 1.94 -16.37
C ASN A 83 32.65 0.57 -15.81
N ALA A 84 32.43 0.28 -14.52
CA ALA A 84 32.79 -0.99 -13.90
C ALA A 84 31.68 -2.03 -14.11
N ALA A 85 32.00 -3.13 -14.80
CA ALA A 85 31.03 -4.15 -15.15
C ALA A 85 30.56 -4.96 -13.91
N ASN A 86 29.26 -4.86 -13.64
CA ASN A 86 28.40 -5.87 -13.01
C ASN A 86 28.39 -6.11 -11.49
N THR A 87 29.32 -5.63 -10.66
CA THR A 87 29.22 -5.92 -9.20
C THR A 87 28.09 -5.15 -8.51
N ASN A 88 27.68 -4.02 -9.09
CA ASN A 88 26.76 -3.09 -8.46
C ASN A 88 25.27 -3.35 -8.75
N ALA A 89 24.94 -4.09 -9.81
CA ALA A 89 23.55 -4.31 -10.23
C ALA A 89 22.79 -5.27 -9.29
N GLN A 90 23.46 -6.30 -8.75
CA GLN A 90 22.86 -7.22 -7.78
C GLN A 90 22.51 -6.52 -6.46
N LEU A 91 23.43 -5.70 -5.94
CA LEU A 91 23.19 -4.87 -4.74
C LEU A 91 21.95 -3.98 -4.94
N LEU A 92 21.88 -3.25 -6.05
CA LEU A 92 20.72 -2.40 -6.37
C LEU A 92 19.40 -3.19 -6.44
N THR A 93 19.43 -4.40 -7.01
CA THR A 93 18.23 -5.25 -7.13
C THR A 93 17.73 -5.69 -5.76
N MET A 94 18.64 -6.07 -4.84
CA MET A 94 18.28 -6.43 -3.46
C MET A 94 17.72 -5.23 -2.70
N HIS A 95 18.32 -4.04 -2.83
CA HIS A 95 17.81 -2.82 -2.19
C HIS A 95 16.45 -2.40 -2.75
N GLN A 96 16.23 -2.55 -4.07
CA GLN A 96 14.94 -2.26 -4.67
C GLN A 96 13.84 -3.18 -4.12
N ALA A 97 14.12 -4.47 -3.94
CA ALA A 97 13.16 -5.41 -3.35
C ALA A 97 12.83 -5.02 -1.91
N PHE A 98 13.84 -4.71 -1.10
CA PHE A 98 13.65 -4.23 0.27
C PHE A 98 12.78 -2.97 0.33
N LEU A 99 13.08 -1.95 -0.48
CA LEU A 99 12.33 -0.69 -0.46
C LEU A 99 10.87 -0.87 -0.91
N LYS A 100 10.59 -1.84 -1.80
CA LYS A 100 9.21 -2.18 -2.17
C LYS A 100 8.46 -2.81 -1.00
N THR A 101 9.07 -3.76 -0.29
CA THR A 101 8.47 -4.34 0.92
C THR A 101 8.26 -3.27 2.00
N ALA A 102 9.26 -2.41 2.24
CA ALA A 102 9.14 -1.33 3.20
C ALA A 102 8.04 -0.32 2.82
N LEU A 103 7.78 -0.11 1.52
CA LEU A 103 6.66 0.72 1.07
C LEU A 103 5.31 0.08 1.41
N ASP A 104 5.18 -1.24 1.24
CA ASP A 104 3.97 -1.96 1.63
C ASP A 104 3.75 -1.87 3.15
N ASP A 105 4.79 -2.11 3.95
CA ASP A 105 4.76 -2.00 5.41
C ASP A 105 4.42 -0.57 5.87
N PHE A 106 4.98 0.45 5.19
CA PHE A 106 4.66 1.85 5.46
C PHE A 106 3.17 2.15 5.21
N ILE A 107 2.64 1.70 4.07
CA ILE A 107 1.22 1.86 3.74
C ILE A 107 0.34 1.14 4.77
N GLU A 108 0.71 -0.06 5.19
CA GLU A 108 -0.02 -0.80 6.23
C GLU A 108 0.00 -0.04 7.57
N SER A 109 1.15 0.50 7.97
CA SER A 109 1.29 1.29 9.19
C SER A 109 0.45 2.58 9.19
N ARG A 110 0.15 3.11 7.99
CA ARG A 110 -0.65 4.32 7.76
C ARG A 110 -2.07 4.04 7.29
N MET A 111 -2.49 2.77 7.29
CA MET A 111 -3.81 2.35 6.82
C MET A 111 -4.98 3.11 7.51
N PRO A 112 -4.94 3.44 8.81
CA PRO A 112 -5.99 4.25 9.44
C PRO A 112 -6.15 5.64 8.80
N ASP A 113 -5.03 6.32 8.53
CA ASP A 113 -5.01 7.65 7.93
C ASP A 113 -5.51 7.59 6.47
N ILE A 114 -5.06 6.57 5.73
CA ILE A 114 -5.45 6.34 4.33
C ILE A 114 -6.95 6.04 4.22
N LYS A 115 -7.50 5.20 5.10
CA LYS A 115 -8.94 4.90 5.13
C LYS A 115 -9.76 6.14 5.44
N SER A 116 -9.34 6.93 6.42
CA SER A 116 -9.99 8.20 6.76
C SER A 116 -10.02 9.15 5.56
N ALA A 117 -8.88 9.32 4.87
CA ALA A 117 -8.79 10.16 3.66
C ALA A 117 -9.67 9.63 2.52
N TYR A 118 -9.74 8.31 2.34
CA TYR A 118 -10.60 7.67 1.34
C TYR A 118 -12.09 7.91 1.63
N GLU A 119 -12.52 7.71 2.87
CA GLU A 119 -13.91 7.98 3.28
C GLU A 119 -14.32 9.44 3.04
N ASP A 120 -13.43 10.38 3.36
CA ASP A 120 -13.67 11.80 3.11
C ASP A 120 -13.74 12.14 1.61
N LEU A 121 -13.00 11.42 0.78
CA LEU A 121 -13.09 11.53 -0.68
C LEU A 121 -14.44 10.99 -1.18
N CYS A 122 -14.88 9.83 -0.69
CA CYS A 122 -16.18 9.26 -1.01
C CYS A 122 -17.33 10.19 -0.61
N LYS A 123 -17.28 10.80 0.59
CA LYS A 123 -18.29 11.78 1.04
C LYS A 123 -18.38 13.02 0.17
N LYS A 124 -17.26 13.46 -0.42
CA LYS A 124 -17.22 14.62 -1.33
C LYS A 124 -17.71 14.29 -2.74
N ALA A 125 -17.67 13.02 -3.13
CA ALA A 125 -18.09 12.55 -4.45
C ALA A 125 -19.58 12.17 -4.52
N ALA A 126 -20.23 12.00 -3.36
CA ALA A 126 -21.67 11.76 -3.22
C ALA A 126 -22.47 13.07 -3.21
#